data_AF-A0A3P7LYI8-F1
#
_entry.id   AF-A0A3P7LYI8-F1
#
_cell.length_a   1.000
_cell.length_b   1.000
_cell.length_c   1.000
_cell.angle_alpha   90.00
_cell.angle_beta   90.00
_cell.angle_gamma   90.00
#
_symmetry.space_group_name_H-M   'P 1'
#
loop_
_entity.id
_entity.type
_entity.pdbx_description
1 polymer ?
#
loop_
_entity_poly.entity_id
_entity_poly.type
_entity_poly.pdbx_seq_one_letter_code
_entity_poly.pdbx_strand_id
1 'polypeptide(L)'
;MPCHNFRRSYAALCDFYDQPFRDEVVWDIEKIYATHGLHILRLDDFTHLLPRDLLPIVAVCQYSCYFTGLLIDDYKLSVDLVDVILSVIRYSHSFTVLILRNCSLPKDFVASFANAVQTNISLRLSEIDFSRNVLDDKKSFVALSSVFPKLTSLQSLTLAECALSEKIINQVCCGILQGIRANATPDCKHFVSLDFSGNTLKDDVSDLLQLLSLCTSLRSLNLSDTGFNIDKLWASLIYGGLQLEIIKSSVAVLETCLRGVDACSLSLRDNSLDHELLPVVLAISQMQHLTKLDLSGPNFLNVKRGTKNVTVVSNILLEIVKLVGEEESRLNELSLADCRLGSHLSILLNTLGVASSLQYLDISGNEMGNFGARLLAKALQINTSLKTVLVDRNQITGDGYADIAHSLKLLV
;
A
#
# COMPACT_ATOMS: atom_id res chain seq x y z
N MET A 1 -28.68 -11.22 16.93
CA MET A 1 -29.50 -10.62 15.86
C MET A 1 -28.56 -10.16 14.77
N PRO A 2 -28.84 -10.38 13.48
CA PRO A 2 -27.95 -9.93 12.41
C PRO A 2 -27.76 -8.41 12.48
N CYS A 3 -26.51 -7.96 12.34
CA CYS A 3 -26.10 -6.56 12.22
C CYS A 3 -26.72 -5.59 13.26
N HIS A 4 -26.89 -6.02 14.53
CA HIS A 4 -27.30 -5.19 15.67
C HIS A 4 -28.51 -4.24 15.40
N ASN A 5 -29.62 -4.77 14.88
CA ASN A 5 -30.85 -4.01 14.58
C ASN A 5 -30.76 -3.06 13.38
N PHE A 6 -29.87 -3.31 12.41
CA PHE A 6 -29.81 -2.55 11.15
C PHE A 6 -31.19 -2.23 10.57
N ARG A 7 -32.05 -3.24 10.38
CA ARG A 7 -33.41 -3.08 9.84
C ARG A 7 -34.23 -1.99 10.55
N ARG A 8 -34.15 -1.91 11.88
CA ARG A 8 -34.89 -0.91 12.67
C ARG A 8 -34.33 0.50 12.49
N SER A 9 -33.01 0.63 12.57
CA SER A 9 -32.34 1.93 12.37
C SER A 9 -32.55 2.43 10.94
N TYR A 10 -32.42 1.54 9.96
CA TYR A 10 -32.66 1.85 8.55
C TYR A 10 -34.10 2.28 8.29
N ALA A 11 -35.10 1.57 8.84
CA ALA A 11 -36.50 1.98 8.72
C ALA A 11 -36.75 3.39 9.30
N ALA A 12 -36.25 3.67 10.51
CA ALA A 12 -36.41 4.99 11.12
C ALA A 12 -35.71 6.11 10.32
N LEU A 13 -34.57 5.80 9.70
CA LEU A 13 -33.85 6.76 8.85
C LEU A 13 -34.51 6.94 7.49
N CYS A 14 -35.12 5.90 6.91
CA CYS A 14 -35.95 6.03 5.72
C CYS A 14 -37.09 7.02 5.97
N ASP A 15 -37.79 6.87 7.10
CA ASP A 15 -38.85 7.80 7.52
C ASP A 15 -38.31 9.24 7.71
N PHE A 16 -37.14 9.39 8.34
CA PHE A 16 -36.52 10.70 8.58
C PHE A 16 -36.11 11.43 7.29
N TYR A 17 -35.57 10.70 6.31
CA TYR A 17 -35.16 11.26 5.01
C TYR A 17 -36.29 11.26 3.96
N ASP A 18 -37.51 10.87 4.33
CA ASP A 18 -38.66 10.72 3.43
C ASP A 18 -38.31 9.84 2.20
N GLN A 19 -37.65 8.71 2.45
CA GLN A 19 -37.24 7.73 1.43
C GLN A 19 -37.98 6.41 1.60
N PRO A 20 -38.23 5.67 0.51
CA PRO A 20 -38.88 4.37 0.59
C PRO A 20 -37.96 3.35 1.28
N PHE A 21 -38.54 2.56 2.19
CA PHE A 21 -37.87 1.41 2.76
C PHE A 21 -37.64 0.34 1.68
N ARG A 22 -36.37 -0.06 1.47
CA ARG A 22 -35.99 -1.08 0.49
C ARG A 22 -35.66 -2.41 1.18
N ASP A 23 -36.47 -3.44 0.93
CA ASP A 23 -36.20 -4.78 1.47
C ASP A 23 -34.90 -5.39 0.90
N GLU A 24 -34.50 -5.02 -0.33
CA GLU A 24 -33.26 -5.50 -0.95
C GLU A 24 -32.02 -5.06 -0.16
N VAL A 25 -31.98 -3.81 0.32
CA VAL A 25 -30.89 -3.30 1.18
C VAL A 25 -30.76 -4.10 2.46
N VAL A 26 -31.90 -4.39 3.10
CA VAL A 26 -31.92 -5.18 4.32
C VAL A 26 -31.52 -6.62 4.05
N TRP A 27 -31.95 -7.19 2.92
CA TRP A 27 -31.58 -8.54 2.52
C TRP A 27 -30.07 -8.65 2.30
N ASP A 28 -29.45 -7.72 1.56
CA ASP A 28 -28.01 -7.69 1.35
C ASP A 28 -27.25 -7.61 2.68
N ILE A 29 -27.70 -6.76 3.60
CA ILE A 29 -27.01 -6.57 4.88
C ILE A 29 -27.19 -7.78 5.80
N GLU A 30 -28.41 -8.28 5.95
CA GLU A 30 -28.69 -9.40 6.86
C GLU A 30 -28.26 -10.76 6.30
N LYS A 31 -28.06 -10.89 4.99
CA LYS A 31 -27.69 -12.17 4.33
C LYS A 31 -26.28 -12.19 3.77
N ILE A 32 -25.83 -11.12 3.10
CA ILE A 32 -24.48 -11.07 2.53
C ILE A 32 -23.52 -10.57 3.60
N TYR A 33 -23.72 -9.36 4.12
CA TYR A 33 -22.77 -8.76 5.07
C TYR A 33 -22.63 -9.58 6.34
N ALA A 34 -23.75 -10.01 6.93
CA ALA A 34 -23.74 -10.83 8.14
C ALA A 34 -23.03 -12.18 7.94
N THR A 35 -23.26 -12.85 6.82
CA THR A 35 -22.64 -14.15 6.52
C THR A 35 -21.13 -14.04 6.29
N HIS A 36 -20.68 -12.96 5.65
CA HIS A 36 -19.27 -12.75 5.33
C HIS A 36 -18.50 -11.96 6.41
N GLY A 37 -19.15 -11.56 7.51
CA GLY A 37 -18.51 -10.79 8.58
C GLY A 37 -18.03 -9.41 8.13
N LEU A 38 -18.76 -8.76 7.20
CA LEU A 38 -18.38 -7.46 6.66
C LEU A 38 -18.80 -6.34 7.60
N HIS A 39 -17.82 -5.62 8.15
CA HIS A 39 -18.02 -4.48 9.05
C HIS A 39 -17.83 -3.11 8.37
N ILE A 40 -17.37 -3.10 7.11
CA ILE A 40 -17.22 -1.88 6.32
C ILE A 40 -18.37 -1.83 5.32
N LEU A 41 -19.22 -0.81 5.44
CA LEU A 41 -20.29 -0.57 4.49
C LEU A 41 -19.69 -0.09 3.16
N ARG A 42 -19.92 -0.82 2.08
CA ARG A 42 -19.47 -0.45 0.74
C ARG A 42 -20.64 0.17 -0.01
N LEU A 43 -20.51 1.42 -0.41
CA LEU A 43 -21.60 2.09 -1.12
C LEU A 43 -21.81 1.50 -2.51
N ASP A 44 -20.74 0.97 -3.12
CA ASP A 44 -20.73 0.34 -4.44
C ASP A 44 -21.82 -0.73 -4.59
N ASP A 45 -22.07 -1.50 -3.52
CA ASP A 45 -23.10 -2.55 -3.47
C ASP A 45 -24.51 -1.98 -3.70
N PHE A 46 -24.75 -0.70 -3.38
CA PHE A 46 -26.05 -0.04 -3.43
C PHE A 46 -26.16 1.01 -4.54
N THR A 47 -25.14 1.18 -5.38
CA THR A 47 -25.11 2.21 -6.45
C THR A 47 -26.17 2.03 -7.54
N HIS A 48 -26.80 0.85 -7.60
CA HIS A 48 -27.95 0.57 -8.47
C HIS A 48 -29.23 1.29 -8.01
N LEU A 49 -29.29 1.78 -6.76
CA LEU A 49 -30.40 2.54 -6.21
C LEU A 49 -30.34 4.02 -6.60
N LEU A 50 -31.42 4.76 -6.33
CA LEU A 50 -31.42 6.21 -6.54
C LEU A 50 -30.47 6.90 -5.56
N PRO A 51 -29.78 8.00 -5.94
CA PRO A 51 -28.84 8.68 -5.06
C PRO A 51 -29.42 9.13 -3.71
N ARG A 52 -30.73 9.42 -3.64
CA ARG A 52 -31.41 9.76 -2.39
C ARG A 52 -31.68 8.55 -1.49
N ASP A 53 -31.88 7.37 -2.07
CA ASP A 53 -32.07 6.12 -1.32
C ASP A 53 -30.79 5.74 -0.54
N LEU A 54 -29.62 6.26 -0.95
CA LEU A 54 -28.33 6.04 -0.30
C LEU A 54 -28.17 6.79 1.04
N LEU A 55 -28.88 7.91 1.22
CA LEU A 55 -28.80 8.74 2.43
C LEU A 55 -29.11 7.94 3.70
N PRO A 56 -30.28 7.26 3.83
CA PRO A 56 -30.58 6.46 5.01
C PRO A 56 -29.63 5.28 5.19
N ILE A 57 -29.06 4.71 4.12
CA ILE A 57 -28.14 3.56 4.19
C ILE A 57 -26.84 3.98 4.89
N VAL A 58 -26.23 5.09 4.45
CA VAL A 58 -25.00 5.62 5.05
C VAL A 58 -25.26 6.20 6.44
N ALA A 59 -26.41 6.83 6.66
CA ALA A 59 -26.77 7.42 7.95
C ALA A 59 -26.83 6.38 9.09
N VAL A 60 -27.08 5.10 8.79
CA VAL A 60 -27.08 4.04 9.82
C VAL A 60 -25.70 3.91 10.51
N CYS A 61 -24.60 4.20 9.82
CA CYS A 61 -23.25 4.20 10.40
C CYS A 61 -23.09 5.17 11.58
N GLN A 62 -23.97 6.18 11.69
CA GLN A 62 -23.98 7.12 12.81
C GLN A 62 -24.29 6.44 14.14
N TYR A 63 -25.17 5.43 14.13
CA TYR A 63 -25.70 4.78 15.34
C TYR A 63 -25.29 3.32 15.47
N SER A 64 -24.71 2.76 14.41
CA SER A 64 -24.35 1.36 14.34
C SER A 64 -23.04 1.06 15.10
N CYS A 65 -23.06 0.01 15.91
CA CYS A 65 -21.86 -0.63 16.45
C CYS A 65 -21.35 -1.79 15.58
N TYR A 66 -22.13 -2.23 14.58
CA TYR A 66 -21.76 -3.30 13.65
C TYR A 66 -20.89 -2.79 12.51
N PHE A 67 -21.39 -1.79 11.78
CA PHE A 67 -20.64 -1.06 10.77
C PHE A 67 -19.66 -0.10 11.42
N THR A 68 -18.37 -0.39 11.28
CA THR A 68 -17.26 0.41 11.80
C THR A 68 -16.56 1.20 10.71
N GLY A 69 -16.96 1.05 9.44
CA GLY A 69 -16.35 1.81 8.36
C GLY A 69 -17.28 2.05 7.18
N LEU A 70 -16.85 2.98 6.33
CA LEU A 70 -17.49 3.33 5.06
C LEU A 70 -16.43 3.33 3.96
N LEU A 71 -16.73 2.65 2.86
CA LEU A 71 -15.94 2.64 1.64
C LEU A 71 -16.81 3.09 0.47
N ILE A 72 -16.32 4.11 -0.23
CA ILE A 72 -16.89 4.62 -1.47
C ILE A 72 -15.75 4.78 -2.47
N ASP A 73 -15.83 4.12 -3.61
CA ASP A 73 -14.83 4.20 -4.67
C ASP A 73 -15.52 4.54 -6.01
N ASP A 74 -14.97 5.51 -6.72
CA ASP A 74 -15.44 5.92 -8.05
C ASP A 74 -16.94 6.33 -8.12
N TYR A 75 -17.44 6.98 -7.06
CA TYR A 75 -18.83 7.47 -7.00
C TYR A 75 -18.90 8.96 -6.65
N LYS A 76 -19.56 9.75 -7.51
CA LYS A 76 -19.72 11.19 -7.30
C LYS A 76 -20.70 11.50 -6.18
N LEU A 77 -20.19 11.99 -5.05
CA LEU A 77 -21.01 12.31 -3.89
C LEU A 77 -21.89 13.54 -4.13
N SER A 78 -23.16 13.46 -3.75
CA SER A 78 -24.04 14.61 -3.64
C SER A 78 -23.75 15.41 -2.37
N VAL A 79 -24.15 16.68 -2.33
CA VAL A 79 -24.01 17.54 -1.14
C VAL A 79 -24.73 16.91 0.06
N ASP A 80 -25.95 16.40 -0.15
CA ASP A 80 -26.74 15.71 0.89
C ASP A 80 -25.98 14.50 1.47
N LEU A 81 -25.34 13.69 0.61
CA LEU A 81 -24.62 12.51 1.06
C LEU A 81 -23.32 12.87 1.79
N VAL A 82 -22.64 13.95 1.37
CA VAL A 82 -21.48 14.50 2.10
C VAL A 82 -21.90 14.93 3.51
N ASP A 83 -23.02 15.62 3.67
CA ASP A 83 -23.54 16.04 4.98
C ASP A 83 -23.88 14.84 5.89
N VAL A 84 -24.42 13.76 5.30
CA VAL A 84 -24.64 12.50 6.03
C VAL A 84 -23.31 11.91 6.49
N ILE A 85 -22.30 11.81 5.62
CA ILE A 85 -20.98 11.28 5.97
C ILE A 85 -20.36 12.11 7.10
N LEU A 86 -20.41 13.45 7.02
CA LEU A 86 -19.92 14.34 8.07
C LEU A 86 -20.69 14.18 9.38
N SER A 87 -21.99 13.87 9.32
CA SER A 87 -22.81 13.56 10.49
C SER A 87 -22.40 12.23 11.14
N VAL A 88 -22.07 11.21 10.35
CA VAL A 88 -21.49 9.95 10.85
C VAL A 88 -20.18 10.24 11.62
N ILE A 89 -19.29 11.06 11.05
CA ILE A 89 -18.03 11.45 11.73
C ILE A 89 -18.29 12.25 13.00
N ARG A 90 -19.32 13.09 13.02
CA ARG A 90 -19.67 13.93 14.19
C ARG A 90 -20.20 13.13 15.37
N TYR A 91 -20.96 12.07 15.12
CA TYR A 91 -21.76 11.42 16.17
C TYR A 91 -21.42 9.96 16.43
N SER A 92 -20.74 9.26 15.51
CA SER A 92 -20.45 7.84 15.72
C SER A 92 -19.36 7.61 16.78
N HIS A 93 -19.56 6.57 17.59
CA HIS A 93 -18.67 6.15 18.68
C HIS A 93 -17.84 4.89 18.33
N SER A 94 -18.20 4.23 17.23
CA SER A 94 -17.63 2.94 16.79
C SER A 94 -16.97 3.00 15.42
N PHE A 95 -16.98 4.18 14.78
CA PHE A 95 -16.44 4.37 13.44
C PHE A 95 -14.91 4.49 13.43
N THR A 96 -14.26 3.67 12.60
CA THR A 96 -12.81 3.49 12.53
C THR A 96 -12.23 3.67 11.13
N VAL A 97 -12.97 3.37 10.05
CA VAL A 97 -12.44 3.42 8.67
C VAL A 97 -13.27 4.35 7.78
N LEU A 98 -12.63 5.34 7.17
CA LEU A 98 -13.24 6.20 6.15
C LEU A 98 -12.43 6.16 4.85
N ILE A 99 -13.00 5.57 3.81
CA ILE A 99 -12.37 5.48 2.48
C ILE A 99 -13.30 6.15 1.48
N LEU A 100 -12.89 7.28 0.92
CA LEU A 100 -13.61 8.05 -0.10
C LEU A 100 -12.68 8.29 -1.29
N ARG A 101 -12.62 7.34 -2.22
CA ARG A 101 -11.71 7.37 -3.37
C ARG A 101 -12.42 7.91 -4.61
N ASN A 102 -11.78 8.83 -5.33
CA ASN A 102 -12.31 9.41 -6.57
C ASN A 102 -13.78 9.87 -6.46
N CYS A 103 -14.14 10.46 -5.32
CA CYS A 103 -15.53 10.77 -4.96
C CYS A 103 -15.99 12.17 -5.40
N SER A 104 -15.13 12.93 -6.08
CA SER A 104 -15.34 14.34 -6.42
C SER A 104 -15.69 15.20 -5.20
N LEU A 105 -14.94 15.04 -4.10
CA LEU A 105 -15.21 15.74 -2.84
C LEU A 105 -15.29 17.28 -3.02
N PRO A 106 -16.22 17.97 -2.34
CA PRO A 106 -16.27 19.43 -2.32
C PRO A 106 -14.97 20.05 -1.82
N LYS A 107 -14.62 21.25 -2.30
CA LYS A 107 -13.37 21.94 -1.92
C LYS A 107 -13.25 22.22 -0.41
N ASP A 108 -14.37 22.49 0.24
CA ASP A 108 -14.48 22.75 1.67
C ASP A 108 -14.64 21.47 2.51
N PHE A 109 -14.72 20.30 1.88
CA PHE A 109 -14.92 19.02 2.56
C PHE A 109 -13.91 18.79 3.68
N VAL A 110 -12.62 19.04 3.43
CA VAL A 110 -11.54 18.83 4.43
C VAL A 110 -11.74 19.72 5.66
N ALA A 111 -12.21 20.96 5.47
CA ALA A 111 -12.49 21.88 6.58
C ALA A 111 -13.70 21.41 7.39
N SER A 112 -14.76 20.97 6.70
CA SER A 112 -15.97 20.42 7.31
C SER A 112 -15.71 19.10 8.04
N PHE A 113 -14.86 18.24 7.47
CA PHE A 113 -14.38 17.01 8.10
C PHE A 113 -13.58 17.32 9.36
N ALA A 114 -12.62 18.24 9.30
CA ALA A 114 -11.86 18.67 10.47
C ALA A 114 -12.79 19.21 11.57
N ASN A 115 -13.79 20.01 11.22
CA ASN A 115 -14.78 20.51 12.18
C ASN A 115 -15.63 19.38 12.80
N ALA A 116 -16.04 18.39 12.00
CA ALA A 116 -16.77 17.22 12.51
C ALA A 116 -15.92 16.42 13.51
N VAL A 117 -14.64 16.15 13.18
CA VAL A 117 -13.67 15.51 14.08
C VAL A 117 -13.48 16.34 15.35
N GLN A 118 -13.37 17.66 15.23
CA GLN A 118 -13.16 18.57 16.36
C GLN A 118 -14.29 18.44 17.40
N THR A 119 -15.53 18.22 16.95
CA THR A 119 -16.71 18.06 17.81
C THR A 119 -16.88 16.66 18.38
N ASN A 120 -16.28 15.62 17.79
CA ASN A 120 -16.42 14.25 18.25
C ASN A 120 -15.27 13.81 19.16
N ILE A 121 -15.50 13.81 20.47
CA ILE A 121 -14.51 13.41 21.49
C ILE A 121 -14.25 11.90 21.56
N SER A 122 -15.11 11.09 20.93
CA SER A 122 -15.12 9.62 21.05
C SER A 122 -14.68 8.90 19.79
N LEU A 123 -14.37 9.66 18.74
CA LEU A 123 -14.02 9.14 17.43
C LEU A 123 -12.73 8.32 17.51
N ARG A 124 -12.74 7.12 16.91
CA ARG A 124 -11.61 6.19 16.91
C ARG A 124 -11.16 5.85 15.48
N LEU A 125 -11.13 6.84 14.61
CA LEU A 125 -10.62 6.68 13.24
C LEU A 125 -9.19 6.11 13.27
N SER A 126 -9.01 4.99 12.59
CA SER A 126 -7.75 4.30 12.38
C SER A 126 -7.24 4.45 10.95
N GLU A 127 -8.14 4.57 9.97
CA GLU A 127 -7.80 4.64 8.55
C GLU A 127 -8.60 5.73 7.86
N ILE A 128 -7.88 6.60 7.15
CA ILE A 128 -8.44 7.67 6.33
C ILE A 128 -7.81 7.58 4.95
N ASP A 129 -8.65 7.47 3.93
CA ASP A 129 -8.22 7.49 2.53
C ASP A 129 -9.11 8.44 1.73
N PHE A 130 -8.52 9.53 1.22
CA PHE A 130 -9.20 10.49 0.35
C PHE A 130 -8.56 10.54 -1.05
N SER A 131 -7.86 9.47 -1.46
CA SER A 131 -7.12 9.44 -2.71
C SER A 131 -7.97 9.76 -3.94
N ARG A 132 -7.32 10.31 -4.97
CA ARG A 132 -7.92 10.71 -6.25
C ARG A 132 -9.03 11.76 -6.12
N ASN A 133 -9.05 12.53 -5.03
CA ASN A 133 -9.89 13.72 -4.92
C ASN A 133 -9.03 14.97 -4.99
N VAL A 134 -9.44 15.98 -5.76
CA VAL A 134 -8.73 17.25 -5.85
C VAL A 134 -8.93 18.05 -4.56
N LEU A 135 -7.92 18.13 -3.71
CA LEU A 135 -7.95 18.76 -2.38
C LEU A 135 -6.92 19.90 -2.30
N ASP A 136 -7.10 20.98 -3.06
CA ASP A 136 -6.11 22.05 -3.21
C ASP A 136 -6.27 23.25 -2.25
N ASP A 137 -7.27 23.24 -1.36
CA ASP A 137 -7.52 24.35 -0.43
C ASP A 137 -6.60 24.33 0.80
N LYS A 138 -5.59 25.19 0.79
CA LYS A 138 -4.63 25.36 1.89
C LYS A 138 -5.29 25.66 3.25
N LYS A 139 -6.39 26.43 3.28
CA LYS A 139 -7.03 26.80 4.56
C LYS A 139 -7.66 25.59 5.23
N SER A 140 -8.30 24.71 4.46
CA SER A 140 -8.89 23.47 4.96
C SER A 140 -7.86 22.56 5.66
N PHE A 141 -6.64 22.47 5.14
CA PHE A 141 -5.59 21.63 5.73
C PHE A 141 -4.96 22.20 7.00
N VAL A 142 -5.06 23.50 7.26
CA VAL A 142 -4.73 24.07 8.58
C VAL A 142 -5.72 23.56 9.63
N ALA A 143 -7.02 23.52 9.29
CA ALA A 143 -8.02 22.95 10.18
C ALA A 143 -7.78 21.46 10.41
N LEU A 144 -7.49 20.69 9.35
CA LEU A 144 -7.15 19.27 9.46
C LEU A 144 -5.90 19.04 10.34
N SER A 145 -4.85 19.84 10.12
CA SER A 145 -3.62 19.80 10.91
C SER A 145 -3.88 19.96 12.41
N SER A 146 -4.83 20.82 12.79
CA SER A 146 -5.13 21.10 14.20
C SER A 146 -5.87 19.96 14.92
N VAL A 147 -6.48 19.03 14.17
CA VAL A 147 -7.27 17.93 14.76
C VAL A 147 -6.51 16.60 14.84
N PHE A 148 -5.36 16.45 14.18
CA PHE A 148 -4.54 15.23 14.30
C PHE A 148 -4.19 14.84 15.75
N PRO A 149 -3.90 15.76 16.69
CA PRO A 149 -3.68 15.39 18.09
C PRO A 149 -4.84 14.67 18.77
N LYS A 150 -6.08 14.84 18.26
CA LYS A 150 -7.27 14.13 18.73
C LYS A 150 -7.44 12.76 18.09
N LEU A 151 -6.90 12.55 16.90
CA LEU A 151 -6.97 11.29 16.15
C LEU A 151 -5.94 10.29 16.68
N THR A 152 -6.00 10.00 17.99
CA THR A 152 -5.02 9.17 18.71
C THR A 152 -5.01 7.69 18.27
N SER A 153 -6.03 7.26 17.52
CA SER A 153 -6.12 5.89 16.98
C SER A 153 -5.72 5.79 15.51
N LEU A 154 -5.32 6.89 14.86
CA LEU A 154 -4.98 6.91 13.43
C LEU A 154 -3.71 6.10 13.17
N GLN A 155 -3.79 5.17 12.22
CA GLN A 155 -2.72 4.25 11.83
C GLN A 155 -2.33 4.41 10.35
N SER A 156 -3.30 4.76 9.50
CA SER A 156 -3.10 4.89 8.05
C SER A 156 -3.72 6.19 7.53
N LEU A 157 -2.93 6.93 6.77
CA LEU A 157 -3.40 8.12 6.04
C LEU A 157 -2.98 8.04 4.57
N THR A 158 -3.96 8.02 3.68
CA THR A 158 -3.77 8.00 2.24
C THR A 158 -4.34 9.26 1.61
N LEU A 159 -3.47 10.06 1.00
CA LEU A 159 -3.80 11.29 0.27
C LEU A 159 -3.17 11.27 -1.12
N ALA A 160 -3.20 10.11 -1.79
CA ALA A 160 -2.61 9.91 -3.11
C ALA A 160 -3.40 10.61 -4.23
N GLU A 161 -2.70 11.14 -5.24
CA GLU A 161 -3.29 11.77 -6.42
C GLU A 161 -4.30 12.89 -6.07
N CYS A 162 -4.06 13.62 -4.98
CA CYS A 162 -4.99 14.62 -4.43
C CYS A 162 -4.75 16.05 -4.94
N ALA A 163 -3.84 16.23 -5.90
CA ALA A 163 -3.34 17.53 -6.36
C ALA A 163 -2.77 18.40 -5.21
N LEU A 164 -2.19 17.78 -4.18
CA LEU A 164 -1.59 18.50 -3.06
C LEU A 164 -0.30 19.20 -3.48
N SER A 165 -0.09 20.39 -2.91
CA SER A 165 1.19 21.09 -2.96
C SER A 165 2.07 20.71 -1.77
N GLU A 166 3.39 20.85 -1.91
CA GLU A 166 4.39 20.67 -0.86
C GLU A 166 4.01 21.32 0.48
N LYS A 167 3.45 22.54 0.45
CA LYS A 167 3.04 23.28 1.65
C LYS A 167 1.92 22.59 2.39
N ILE A 168 0.98 21.97 1.66
CA ILE A 168 -0.13 21.23 2.23
C ILE A 168 0.38 19.93 2.86
N ILE A 169 1.24 19.19 2.14
CA ILE A 169 1.84 17.96 2.67
C ILE A 169 2.65 18.25 3.93
N ASN A 170 3.47 19.31 3.92
CA ASN A 170 4.25 19.73 5.08
C ASN A 170 3.33 20.12 6.26
N GLN A 171 2.21 20.82 5.99
CA GLN A 171 1.20 21.14 7.00
C GLN A 171 0.54 19.90 7.61
N VAL A 172 0.20 18.89 6.80
CA VAL A 172 -0.33 17.61 7.27
C VAL A 172 0.69 16.92 8.17
N CYS A 173 1.95 16.84 7.74
CA CYS A 173 3.03 16.23 8.53
C CYS A 173 3.24 16.96 9.86
N CYS A 174 3.16 18.30 9.88
CA CYS A 174 3.22 19.10 11.09
C CYS A 174 2.10 18.74 12.08
N GLY A 175 0.87 18.55 11.60
CA GLY A 175 -0.27 18.11 12.42
C GLY A 175 -0.08 16.71 13.00
N ILE A 176 0.37 15.75 12.20
CA ILE A 176 0.67 14.39 12.66
C ILE A 176 1.77 14.42 13.73
N LEU A 177 2.84 15.20 13.50
CA LEU A 177 3.93 15.40 14.45
C LEU A 177 3.45 15.95 15.80
N GLN A 178 2.55 16.93 15.78
CA GLN A 178 1.94 17.46 17.01
C GLN A 178 1.16 16.36 17.74
N GLY A 179 0.44 15.51 17.01
CA GLY A 179 -0.28 14.39 17.60
C GLY A 179 0.62 13.32 18.22
N ILE A 180 1.75 12.99 17.57
CA ILE A 180 2.75 12.08 18.12
C ILE A 180 3.36 12.66 19.40
N ARG A 181 3.73 13.95 19.39
CA ARG A 181 4.33 14.63 20.55
C ARG A 181 3.38 14.78 21.73
N ALA A 182 2.10 15.04 21.47
CA ALA A 182 1.09 15.20 22.52
C ALA A 182 0.79 13.90 23.27
N ASN A 183 0.99 12.74 22.62
CA ASN A 183 0.59 11.43 23.13
C ASN A 183 1.80 10.56 23.53
N ALA A 184 2.82 11.13 24.19
CA ALA A 184 4.09 10.47 24.55
C ALA A 184 4.01 9.30 25.59
N THR A 185 2.90 8.56 25.63
CA THR A 185 2.76 7.34 26.44
C THR A 185 3.30 6.11 25.67
N PRO A 186 3.99 5.17 26.31
CA PRO A 186 4.66 4.03 25.66
C PRO A 186 3.72 3.02 24.96
N ASP A 187 2.41 3.06 25.24
CA ASP A 187 1.37 2.26 24.54
C ASP A 187 0.80 2.96 23.28
N CYS A 188 1.40 4.08 22.84
CA CYS A 188 0.87 4.81 21.70
C CYS A 188 1.05 4.04 20.39
N LYS A 189 -0.12 3.71 19.83
CA LYS A 189 -0.36 2.95 18.62
C LYS A 189 0.48 3.45 17.45
N HIS A 190 0.86 2.49 16.64
CA HIS A 190 1.75 2.63 15.51
C HIS A 190 1.07 3.40 14.37
N PHE A 191 1.57 4.59 14.02
CA PHE A 191 1.25 5.20 12.74
C PHE A 191 2.04 4.44 11.68
N VAL A 192 1.35 3.54 10.96
CA VAL A 192 1.96 2.47 10.17
C VAL A 192 2.14 2.86 8.70
N SER A 193 1.19 3.59 8.12
CA SER A 193 1.16 3.83 6.68
C SER A 193 0.89 5.29 6.34
N LEU A 194 1.69 5.81 5.41
CA LEU A 194 1.57 7.16 4.87
C LEU A 194 1.74 7.14 3.35
N ASP A 195 0.74 7.63 2.63
CA ASP A 195 0.77 7.69 1.17
C ASP A 195 0.47 9.12 0.67
N PHE A 196 1.47 9.71 0.02
CA PHE A 196 1.38 11.00 -0.69
C PHE A 196 1.65 10.87 -2.19
N SER A 197 1.60 9.66 -2.75
CA SER A 197 1.93 9.44 -4.16
C SER A 197 1.10 10.30 -5.12
N GLY A 198 1.65 10.64 -6.27
CA GLY A 198 0.97 11.44 -7.30
C GLY A 198 0.68 12.90 -6.92
N ASN A 199 1.28 13.43 -5.84
CA ASN A 199 1.18 14.85 -5.46
C ASN A 199 2.50 15.60 -5.67
N THR A 200 2.49 16.92 -5.78
CA THR A 200 3.74 17.67 -6.02
C THR A 200 4.50 17.95 -4.72
N LEU A 201 5.67 17.34 -4.55
CA LEU A 201 6.65 17.61 -3.49
C LEU A 201 7.92 18.20 -4.11
N LYS A 202 8.25 19.45 -3.79
CA LYS A 202 9.58 20.02 -4.11
C LYS A 202 10.44 20.02 -2.85
N ASP A 203 11.40 20.94 -2.79
CA ASP A 203 12.56 20.87 -1.91
C ASP A 203 12.34 21.21 -0.44
N ASP A 204 11.20 21.84 -0.08
CA ASP A 204 10.94 22.37 1.27
C ASP A 204 9.88 21.55 2.02
N VAL A 205 10.32 20.49 2.69
CA VAL A 205 9.46 19.51 3.39
C VAL A 205 9.99 19.16 4.79
N SER A 206 10.40 20.17 5.54
CA SER A 206 11.04 19.99 6.85
C SER A 206 10.22 19.19 7.87
N ASP A 207 8.90 19.34 7.89
CA ASP A 207 8.02 18.59 8.80
C ASP A 207 7.83 17.13 8.35
N LEU A 208 7.84 16.86 7.03
CA LEU A 208 7.85 15.48 6.53
C LEU A 208 9.13 14.76 6.99
N LEU A 209 10.29 15.40 6.83
CA LEU A 209 11.57 14.85 7.28
C LEU A 209 11.56 14.63 8.80
N GLN A 210 11.09 15.61 9.57
CA GLN A 210 10.99 15.48 11.02
C GLN A 210 10.01 14.38 11.44
N LEU A 211 8.90 14.18 10.73
CA LEU A 211 7.95 13.09 10.95
C LEU A 211 8.64 11.73 10.77
N LEU A 212 9.39 11.56 9.68
CA LEU A 212 10.12 10.33 9.39
C LEU A 212 11.23 10.04 10.40
N SER A 213 11.87 11.07 10.97
CA SER A 213 12.86 10.90 12.04
C SER A 213 12.27 10.51 13.39
N LEU A 214 11.01 10.88 13.68
CA LEU A 214 10.38 10.66 14.98
C LEU A 214 9.41 9.49 14.98
N CYS A 215 8.83 9.14 13.82
CA CYS A 215 7.84 8.09 13.69
C CYS A 215 8.52 6.71 13.54
N THR A 216 8.95 6.14 14.67
CA THR A 216 9.57 4.80 14.70
C THR A 216 8.61 3.69 14.31
N SER A 217 7.30 3.96 14.33
CA SER A 217 6.25 2.98 14.06
C SER A 217 5.82 2.87 12.60
N LEU A 218 6.33 3.75 11.73
CA LEU A 218 6.02 3.74 10.30
C LEU A 218 6.60 2.49 9.64
N ARG A 219 5.80 1.84 8.80
CA ARG A 219 6.16 0.63 8.02
C ARG A 219 6.03 0.85 6.52
N SER A 220 5.08 1.67 6.09
CA SER A 220 4.79 1.91 4.69
C SER A 220 4.83 3.41 4.39
N LEU A 221 5.71 3.80 3.46
CA LEU A 221 5.81 5.17 2.96
C LEU A 221 5.75 5.16 1.44
N ASN A 222 4.76 5.83 0.87
CA ASN A 222 4.62 5.97 -0.58
C ASN A 222 4.77 7.43 -1.00
N LEU A 223 5.86 7.73 -1.72
CA LEU A 223 6.16 9.04 -2.30
C LEU A 223 6.32 8.96 -3.83
N SER A 224 5.78 7.92 -4.47
CA SER A 224 5.83 7.74 -5.93
C SER A 224 5.22 8.92 -6.68
N ASP A 225 5.80 9.25 -7.84
CA ASP A 225 5.27 10.29 -8.74
C ASP A 225 5.13 11.67 -8.07
N THR A 226 5.92 11.93 -7.03
CA THR A 226 5.86 13.22 -6.32
C THR A 226 6.86 14.27 -6.79
N GLY A 227 7.91 13.84 -7.51
CA GLY A 227 9.04 14.69 -7.89
C GLY A 227 9.97 15.05 -6.72
N PHE A 228 9.74 14.47 -5.53
CA PHE A 228 10.55 14.74 -4.35
C PHE A 228 11.99 14.24 -4.51
N ASN A 229 12.98 15.06 -4.14
CA ASN A 229 14.35 14.57 -4.03
C ASN A 229 14.54 13.75 -2.74
N ILE A 230 14.59 12.43 -2.91
CA ILE A 230 14.75 11.48 -1.82
C ILE A 230 16.11 11.57 -1.11
N ASP A 231 17.14 12.23 -1.67
CA ASP A 231 18.41 12.51 -0.98
C ASP A 231 18.20 13.15 0.40
N LYS A 232 17.20 14.04 0.48
CA LYS A 232 16.83 14.75 1.70
C LYS A 232 16.13 13.85 2.72
N LEU A 233 15.47 12.79 2.25
CA LEU A 233 14.77 11.80 3.07
C LEU A 233 15.76 11.02 3.94
N TRP A 234 16.93 10.69 3.42
CA TRP A 234 17.86 9.77 4.08
C TRP A 234 18.46 10.33 5.36
N ALA A 235 18.78 11.63 5.41
CA ALA A 235 19.21 12.29 6.64
C ALA A 235 18.18 12.14 7.78
N SER A 236 16.89 12.09 7.43
CA SER A 236 15.82 11.86 8.40
C SER A 236 15.56 10.39 8.72
N LEU A 237 15.73 9.48 7.75
CA LEU A 237 15.45 8.05 7.93
C LEU A 237 16.48 7.33 8.81
N ILE A 238 17.72 7.83 8.88
CA ILE A 238 18.79 7.28 9.75
C ILE A 238 18.36 7.21 11.22
N TYR A 239 17.56 8.17 11.69
CA TYR A 239 17.20 8.30 13.11
C TYR A 239 15.86 7.63 13.49
N GLY A 240 14.92 7.48 12.55
CA GLY A 240 13.57 6.99 12.84
C GLY A 240 12.96 6.02 11.81
N GLY A 241 13.52 5.94 10.61
CA GLY A 241 12.97 5.20 9.47
C GLY A 241 13.43 3.74 9.35
N LEU A 242 14.20 3.24 10.32
CA LEU A 242 14.82 1.91 10.31
C LEU A 242 13.83 0.74 10.38
N GLN A 243 12.52 1.01 10.44
CA GLN A 243 11.45 0.00 10.48
C GLN A 243 10.57 0.03 9.22
N LEU A 244 10.89 0.84 8.20
CA LEU A 244 10.14 0.89 6.95
C LEU A 244 10.34 -0.40 6.14
N GLU A 245 9.23 -1.04 5.78
CA GLU A 245 9.18 -2.26 4.98
C GLU A 245 8.95 -1.95 3.48
N ILE A 246 8.27 -0.84 3.18
CA ILE A 246 7.88 -0.43 1.81
C ILE A 246 8.21 1.05 1.60
N ILE A 247 9.08 1.36 0.62
CA ILE A 247 9.38 2.72 0.16
C ILE A 247 9.26 2.76 -1.37
N LYS A 248 8.44 3.66 -1.92
CA LYS A 248 8.31 3.86 -3.37
C LYS A 248 8.75 5.29 -3.79
N SER A 249 9.64 5.42 -4.79
CA SER A 249 10.24 6.69 -5.25
C SER A 249 10.94 6.57 -6.62
N SER A 250 11.34 7.70 -7.25
CA SER A 250 12.09 7.78 -8.52
C SER A 250 13.60 7.44 -8.41
N VAL A 251 14.18 6.97 -9.52
CA VAL A 251 15.24 5.93 -9.56
C VAL A 251 16.70 6.41 -9.64
N ALA A 252 16.98 7.57 -10.25
CA ALA A 252 18.35 8.05 -10.49
C ALA A 252 19.17 8.35 -9.22
N VAL A 253 18.51 8.36 -8.06
CA VAL A 253 19.08 8.69 -6.75
C VAL A 253 19.43 7.43 -5.93
N LEU A 254 18.86 6.26 -6.29
CA LEU A 254 19.07 5.01 -5.55
C LEU A 254 20.53 4.50 -5.64
N GLU A 255 21.24 4.76 -6.74
CA GLU A 255 22.63 4.28 -6.94
C GLU A 255 23.63 4.87 -5.92
N THR A 256 23.55 6.18 -5.66
CA THR A 256 24.43 6.88 -4.70
C THR A 256 24.05 6.63 -3.24
N CYS A 257 22.76 6.41 -2.97
CA CYS A 257 22.23 6.41 -1.60
C CYS A 257 22.20 5.04 -0.93
N LEU A 258 22.02 3.94 -1.69
CA LEU A 258 21.92 2.59 -1.10
C LEU A 258 23.23 2.10 -0.45
N ARG A 259 24.38 2.69 -0.80
CA ARG A 259 25.68 2.36 -0.18
C ARG A 259 25.75 2.64 1.34
N GLY A 260 24.86 3.50 1.87
CA GLY A 260 24.81 3.87 3.28
C GLY A 260 23.60 3.33 4.04
N VAL A 261 22.76 2.52 3.40
CA VAL A 261 21.49 2.03 3.98
C VAL A 261 21.69 0.67 4.62
N ASP A 262 21.44 0.59 5.93
CA ASP A 262 21.54 -0.63 6.71
C ASP A 262 20.16 -1.28 6.96
N ALA A 263 19.47 -1.65 5.88
CA ALA A 263 18.11 -2.21 5.94
C ALA A 263 18.11 -3.73 5.73
N CYS A 264 17.29 -4.44 6.51
CA CYS A 264 17.11 -5.89 6.37
C CYS A 264 16.10 -6.29 5.29
N SER A 265 15.22 -5.38 4.86
CA SER A 265 14.20 -5.63 3.84
C SER A 265 14.03 -4.42 2.95
N LEU A 266 13.96 -4.61 1.63
CA LEU A 266 13.78 -3.56 0.63
C LEU A 266 12.80 -4.02 -0.44
N SER A 267 11.68 -3.30 -0.61
CA SER A 267 10.75 -3.51 -1.72
C SER A 267 10.76 -2.31 -2.66
N LEU A 268 11.09 -2.56 -3.92
CA LEU A 268 11.01 -1.63 -5.05
C LEU A 268 9.99 -2.11 -6.08
N ARG A 269 8.92 -2.78 -5.62
CA ARG A 269 7.85 -3.27 -6.48
C ARG A 269 7.13 -2.14 -7.23
N ASP A 270 6.80 -2.36 -8.49
CA ASP A 270 6.01 -1.46 -9.34
C ASP A 270 6.59 -0.05 -9.56
N ASN A 271 7.91 0.10 -9.56
CA ASN A 271 8.56 1.40 -9.75
C ASN A 271 8.94 1.71 -11.21
N SER A 272 8.59 0.84 -12.18
CA SER A 272 8.91 1.01 -13.61
C SER A 272 10.37 1.40 -13.86
N LEU A 273 11.30 0.72 -13.16
CA LEU A 273 12.72 1.10 -13.09
C LEU A 273 13.43 1.06 -14.45
N ASP A 274 13.01 0.16 -15.33
CA ASP A 274 13.46 0.01 -16.72
C ASP A 274 14.99 0.10 -16.89
N HIS A 275 15.48 1.15 -17.55
CA HIS A 275 16.90 1.34 -17.87
C HIS A 275 17.77 1.66 -16.65
N GLU A 276 17.14 2.10 -15.56
CA GLU A 276 17.80 2.56 -14.34
C GLU A 276 17.91 1.45 -13.28
N LEU A 277 17.39 0.25 -13.57
CA LEU A 277 17.42 -0.88 -12.64
C LEU A 277 18.84 -1.43 -12.39
N LEU A 278 19.74 -1.35 -13.37
CA LEU A 278 21.11 -1.86 -13.22
C LEU A 278 21.92 -1.09 -12.15
N PRO A 279 21.98 0.26 -12.18
CA PRO A 279 22.52 1.07 -11.09
C PRO A 279 21.96 0.74 -9.71
N VAL A 280 20.64 0.54 -9.62
CA VAL A 280 19.95 0.23 -8.37
C VAL A 280 20.45 -1.11 -7.81
N VAL A 281 20.46 -2.16 -8.62
CA VAL A 281 20.91 -3.49 -8.19
C VAL A 281 22.39 -3.49 -7.77
N LEU A 282 23.23 -2.73 -8.48
CA LEU A 282 24.64 -2.53 -8.11
C LEU A 282 24.82 -1.83 -6.76
N ALA A 283 23.88 -0.99 -6.36
CA ALA A 283 23.94 -0.32 -5.07
C ALA A 283 23.31 -1.18 -3.96
N ILE A 284 22.29 -1.99 -4.27
CA ILE A 284 21.75 -3.03 -3.39
C ILE A 284 22.83 -4.06 -3.02
N SER A 285 23.74 -4.40 -3.94
CA SER A 285 24.84 -5.34 -3.66
C SER A 285 25.84 -4.88 -2.61
N GLN A 286 25.82 -3.59 -2.25
CA GLN A 286 26.67 -3.05 -1.18
C GLN A 286 26.01 -3.12 0.21
N MET A 287 24.73 -3.52 0.31
CA MET A 287 23.97 -3.55 1.56
C MET A 287 24.32 -4.79 2.40
N GLN A 288 25.04 -4.59 3.49
CA GLN A 288 25.62 -5.68 4.32
C GLN A 288 24.62 -6.47 5.18
N HIS A 289 23.41 -5.94 5.37
CA HIS A 289 22.40 -6.54 6.25
C HIS A 289 21.11 -6.91 5.52
N LEU A 290 21.04 -6.75 4.19
CA LEU A 290 19.83 -7.02 3.44
C LEU A 290 19.52 -8.53 3.44
N THR A 291 18.32 -8.86 3.91
CA THR A 291 17.79 -10.23 3.96
C THR A 291 16.57 -10.46 3.09
N LYS A 292 15.85 -9.40 2.68
CA LYS A 292 14.66 -9.49 1.83
C LYS A 292 14.70 -8.44 0.73
N LEU A 293 14.48 -8.86 -0.51
CA LEU A 293 14.47 -7.99 -1.68
C LEU A 293 13.25 -8.27 -2.56
N ASP A 294 12.44 -7.27 -2.82
CA ASP A 294 11.32 -7.35 -3.75
C ASP A 294 11.49 -6.36 -4.90
N LEU A 295 11.70 -6.89 -6.12
CA LEU A 295 11.82 -6.15 -7.36
C LEU A 295 10.64 -6.43 -8.32
N SER A 296 9.52 -6.94 -7.80
CA SER A 296 8.36 -7.39 -8.59
C SER A 296 7.69 -6.26 -9.38
N GLY A 297 6.84 -6.63 -10.33
CA GLY A 297 6.06 -5.71 -11.14
C GLY A 297 6.77 -5.28 -12.43
N PRO A 298 6.27 -4.22 -13.12
CA PRO A 298 6.73 -3.79 -14.43
C PRO A 298 8.09 -3.07 -14.42
N ASN A 299 9.03 -3.48 -13.56
CA ASN A 299 10.39 -2.91 -13.49
C ASN A 299 11.26 -3.20 -14.72
N PHE A 300 10.85 -4.14 -15.59
CA PHE A 300 11.60 -4.58 -16.78
C PHE A 300 10.86 -4.31 -18.11
N LEU A 301 9.74 -3.58 -18.09
CA LEU A 301 8.71 -3.64 -19.13
C LEU A 301 9.08 -2.89 -20.42
N ASN A 302 9.74 -1.72 -20.32
CA ASN A 302 10.15 -0.93 -21.49
C ASN A 302 11.53 -1.34 -22.02
N VAL A 303 12.38 -1.93 -21.17
CA VAL A 303 13.69 -2.45 -21.58
C VAL A 303 13.52 -3.49 -22.69
N LYS A 304 12.47 -4.31 -22.68
CA LYS A 304 12.28 -5.40 -23.67
C LYS A 304 11.99 -4.98 -25.12
N ARG A 305 11.67 -3.71 -25.43
CA ARG A 305 11.18 -3.29 -26.76
C ARG A 305 12.27 -3.04 -27.84
N GLY A 306 13.56 -3.28 -27.54
CA GLY A 306 14.66 -3.05 -28.50
C GLY A 306 15.76 -4.12 -28.45
N THR A 307 16.31 -4.51 -29.60
CA THR A 307 17.38 -5.53 -29.73
C THR A 307 18.67 -5.21 -28.97
N LYS A 308 18.95 -3.94 -28.68
CA LYS A 308 20.09 -3.49 -27.84
C LYS A 308 19.85 -3.61 -26.33
N ASN A 309 18.62 -3.87 -25.90
CA ASN A 309 18.23 -3.86 -24.49
C ASN A 309 18.16 -5.26 -23.87
N VAL A 310 18.22 -6.31 -24.71
CA VAL A 310 18.30 -7.72 -24.30
C VAL A 310 19.53 -7.97 -23.41
N THR A 311 20.66 -7.34 -23.75
CA THR A 311 21.90 -7.37 -22.96
C THR A 311 21.77 -6.65 -21.62
N VAL A 312 20.93 -5.62 -21.51
CA VAL A 312 20.73 -4.86 -20.26
C VAL A 312 20.00 -5.72 -19.23
N VAL A 313 18.92 -6.41 -19.63
CA VAL A 313 18.19 -7.34 -18.74
C VAL A 313 19.11 -8.47 -18.26
N SER A 314 19.92 -9.03 -19.15
CA SER A 314 20.90 -10.05 -18.78
C SER A 314 21.93 -9.52 -17.79
N ASN A 315 22.45 -8.31 -17.97
CA ASN A 315 23.39 -7.69 -17.02
C ASN A 315 22.77 -7.45 -15.65
N ILE A 316 21.51 -7.00 -15.61
CA ILE A 316 20.76 -6.82 -14.35
C ILE A 316 20.62 -8.15 -13.63
N LEU A 317 20.19 -9.21 -14.34
CA LEU A 317 20.03 -10.53 -13.75
C LEU A 317 21.36 -11.14 -13.29
N LEU A 318 22.46 -10.87 -14.00
CA LEU A 318 23.80 -11.27 -13.55
C LEU A 318 24.19 -10.60 -12.23
N GLU A 319 23.81 -9.34 -12.03
CA GLU A 319 24.08 -8.64 -10.77
C GLU A 319 23.18 -9.15 -9.63
N ILE A 320 21.90 -9.44 -9.91
CA ILE A 320 21.03 -10.15 -8.96
C ILE A 320 21.58 -11.55 -8.62
N VAL A 321 22.18 -12.23 -9.59
CA VAL A 321 22.83 -13.51 -9.38
C VAL A 321 24.02 -13.40 -8.43
N LYS A 322 24.83 -12.35 -8.51
CA LYS A 322 25.93 -12.13 -7.55
C LYS A 322 25.39 -11.93 -6.13
N LEU A 323 24.34 -11.11 -6.00
CA LEU A 323 23.62 -10.89 -4.75
C LEU A 323 23.14 -12.19 -4.08
N VAL A 324 22.73 -13.18 -4.86
CA VAL A 324 22.18 -14.46 -4.37
C VAL A 324 23.24 -15.57 -4.25
N GLY A 325 24.25 -15.54 -5.12
CA GLY A 325 25.21 -16.64 -5.31
C GLY A 325 26.53 -16.49 -4.55
N GLU A 326 26.78 -15.36 -3.88
CA GLU A 326 27.96 -15.17 -3.04
C GLU A 326 27.87 -15.97 -1.73
N GLU A 327 28.97 -16.60 -1.30
CA GLU A 327 29.01 -17.43 -0.08
C GLU A 327 28.65 -16.65 1.20
N GLU A 328 28.87 -15.33 1.20
CA GLU A 328 28.55 -14.43 2.31
C GLU A 328 27.19 -13.72 2.17
N SER A 329 26.41 -14.05 1.13
CA SER A 329 25.09 -13.44 0.92
C SER A 329 24.16 -13.71 2.10
N ARG A 330 23.50 -12.66 2.60
CA ARG A 330 22.51 -12.74 3.68
C ARG A 330 21.06 -12.72 3.17
N LEU A 331 20.87 -12.71 1.84
CA LEU A 331 19.56 -12.58 1.23
C LEU A 331 18.75 -13.87 1.38
N ASN A 332 17.73 -13.83 2.23
CA ASN A 332 16.84 -14.94 2.54
C ASN A 332 15.59 -14.95 1.64
N GLU A 333 15.10 -13.79 1.20
CA GLU A 333 13.87 -13.68 0.40
C GLU A 333 14.10 -12.81 -0.84
N LEU A 334 13.74 -13.33 -2.02
CA LEU A 334 13.80 -12.61 -3.29
C LEU A 334 12.46 -12.73 -4.02
N SER A 335 11.92 -11.60 -4.47
CA SER A 335 10.71 -11.54 -5.30
C SER A 335 10.98 -10.83 -6.62
N LEU A 336 10.68 -11.53 -7.71
CA LEU A 336 10.75 -11.05 -9.10
C LEU A 336 9.41 -11.35 -9.81
N ALA A 337 8.30 -11.26 -9.09
CA ALA A 337 6.98 -11.58 -9.62
C ALA A 337 6.54 -10.59 -10.70
N ASP A 338 5.81 -11.06 -11.71
CA ASP A 338 5.21 -10.26 -12.78
C ASP A 338 6.20 -9.37 -13.57
N CYS A 339 7.50 -9.72 -13.56
CA CYS A 339 8.54 -9.01 -14.31
C CYS A 339 8.58 -9.40 -15.80
N ARG A 340 7.80 -10.41 -16.21
CA ARG A 340 7.73 -10.94 -17.59
C ARG A 340 9.08 -11.29 -18.19
N LEU A 341 10.05 -11.77 -17.40
CA LEU A 341 11.46 -11.93 -17.80
C LEU A 341 11.66 -12.88 -19.00
N GLY A 342 10.76 -13.85 -19.19
CA GLY A 342 10.81 -14.84 -20.27
C GLY A 342 12.00 -15.77 -20.10
N SER A 343 12.65 -16.10 -21.22
CA SER A 343 13.83 -16.98 -21.22
C SER A 343 15.02 -16.43 -20.42
N HIS A 344 15.11 -15.11 -20.20
CA HIS A 344 16.21 -14.50 -19.44
C HIS A 344 16.29 -14.99 -17.99
N LEU A 345 15.16 -15.41 -17.42
CA LEU A 345 15.11 -15.94 -16.06
C LEU A 345 16.03 -17.15 -15.88
N SER A 346 16.39 -17.86 -16.96
CA SER A 346 17.35 -18.97 -16.92
C SER A 346 18.70 -18.60 -16.28
N ILE A 347 19.12 -17.32 -16.38
CA ILE A 347 20.36 -16.82 -15.78
C ILE A 347 20.30 -16.99 -14.25
N LEU A 348 19.18 -16.58 -13.64
CA LEU A 348 18.96 -16.75 -12.20
C LEU A 348 18.82 -18.22 -11.84
N LEU A 349 18.00 -18.97 -12.59
CA LEU A 349 17.71 -20.38 -12.30
C LEU A 349 18.96 -21.25 -12.26
N ASN A 350 19.93 -21.00 -13.15
CA ASN A 350 21.19 -21.75 -13.19
C ASN A 350 22.05 -21.54 -11.93
N THR A 351 21.91 -20.40 -11.25
CA THR A 351 22.70 -20.08 -10.05
C THR A 351 21.97 -20.47 -8.76
N LEU A 352 20.66 -20.72 -8.80
CA LEU A 352 19.91 -21.14 -7.62
C LEU A 352 20.48 -22.42 -6.99
N GLY A 353 21.07 -23.33 -7.77
CA GLY A 353 21.66 -24.57 -7.25
C GLY A 353 22.77 -24.33 -6.21
N VAL A 354 23.51 -23.23 -6.32
CA VAL A 354 24.63 -22.88 -5.41
C VAL A 354 24.25 -21.83 -4.38
N ALA A 355 23.05 -21.25 -4.46
CA ALA A 355 22.57 -20.25 -3.50
C ALA A 355 22.43 -20.88 -2.11
N SER A 356 23.20 -20.40 -1.14
CA SER A 356 23.28 -20.99 0.21
C SER A 356 22.34 -20.33 1.23
N SER A 357 21.96 -19.07 1.01
CA SER A 357 21.19 -18.26 1.97
C SER A 357 19.69 -18.13 1.64
N LEU A 358 19.33 -18.18 0.36
CA LEU A 358 17.98 -17.90 -0.10
C LEU A 358 16.98 -18.99 0.32
N GLN A 359 15.95 -18.62 1.09
CA GLN A 359 14.91 -19.52 1.61
C GLN A 359 13.56 -19.35 0.91
N TYR A 360 13.28 -18.15 0.40
CA TYR A 360 12.04 -17.82 -0.30
C TYR A 360 12.34 -17.20 -1.66
N LEU A 361 11.73 -17.73 -2.71
CA LEU A 361 11.82 -17.19 -4.06
C LEU A 361 10.44 -17.08 -4.69
N ASP A 362 10.07 -15.88 -5.13
CA ASP A 362 8.90 -15.66 -5.99
C ASP A 362 9.34 -15.26 -7.39
N ILE A 363 9.06 -16.13 -8.37
CA ILE A 363 9.32 -15.91 -9.80
C ILE A 363 8.04 -16.04 -10.62
N SER A 364 6.87 -15.82 -9.99
CA SER A 364 5.58 -15.92 -10.67
C SER A 364 5.44 -14.90 -11.80
N GLY A 365 4.65 -15.19 -12.83
CA GLY A 365 4.35 -14.21 -13.90
C GLY A 365 5.53 -13.86 -14.81
N ASN A 366 6.49 -14.76 -14.98
CA ASN A 366 7.69 -14.51 -15.80
C ASN A 366 7.74 -15.23 -17.15
N GLU A 367 6.71 -15.97 -17.54
CA GLU A 367 6.63 -16.60 -18.88
C GLU A 367 7.85 -17.50 -19.24
N MET A 368 8.48 -18.16 -18.26
CA MET A 368 9.71 -18.94 -18.51
C MET A 368 9.52 -20.25 -19.30
N GLY A 369 8.29 -20.77 -19.36
CA GLY A 369 7.93 -22.00 -20.05
C GLY A 369 8.57 -23.28 -19.47
N ASN A 370 8.39 -24.39 -20.19
CA ASN A 370 8.91 -25.70 -19.80
C ASN A 370 10.44 -25.74 -19.67
N PHE A 371 11.16 -24.95 -20.48
CA PHE A 371 12.62 -24.88 -20.42
C PHE A 371 13.09 -24.30 -19.08
N GLY A 372 12.48 -23.20 -18.62
CA GLY A 372 12.72 -22.65 -17.29
C GLY A 372 12.36 -23.64 -16.18
N ALA A 373 11.21 -24.32 -16.29
CA ALA A 373 10.81 -25.35 -15.32
C ALA A 373 11.86 -26.48 -15.18
N ARG A 374 12.46 -26.94 -16.28
CA ARG A 374 13.53 -27.95 -16.25
C ARG A 374 14.81 -27.45 -15.58
N LEU A 375 15.18 -26.19 -15.80
CA LEU A 375 16.34 -25.60 -15.13
C LEU A 375 16.09 -25.44 -13.62
N LEU A 376 14.89 -24.97 -13.25
CA LEU A 376 14.48 -24.90 -11.85
C LEU A 376 14.52 -26.29 -11.20
N ALA A 377 13.99 -27.32 -11.87
CA ALA A 377 14.03 -28.69 -11.38
C ALA A 377 15.46 -29.17 -11.09
N LYS A 378 16.41 -28.91 -12.01
CA LYS A 378 17.83 -29.22 -11.77
C LYS A 378 18.44 -28.43 -10.63
N ALA A 379 18.11 -27.15 -10.52
CA ALA A 379 18.61 -26.30 -9.44
C ALA A 379 18.10 -26.77 -8.07
N LEU A 380 16.83 -27.14 -7.98
CA LEU A 380 16.23 -27.66 -6.76
C LEU A 380 16.89 -28.96 -6.28
N GLN A 381 17.32 -29.86 -7.17
CA GLN A 381 18.04 -31.10 -6.78
C GLN A 381 19.34 -30.85 -6.01
N ILE A 382 19.95 -29.68 -6.21
CA ILE A 382 21.25 -29.33 -5.63
C ILE A 382 21.09 -28.35 -4.48
N ASN A 383 20.14 -27.43 -4.59
CA ASN A 383 19.89 -26.39 -3.59
C ASN A 383 19.36 -27.01 -2.29
N THR A 384 19.94 -26.61 -1.17
CA THR A 384 19.58 -27.09 0.18
C THR A 384 18.97 -26.00 1.07
N SER A 385 18.87 -24.77 0.60
CA SER A 385 18.47 -23.59 1.36
C SER A 385 17.01 -23.17 1.13
N LEU A 386 16.51 -23.31 -0.11
CA LEU A 386 15.18 -22.91 -0.53
C LEU A 386 14.11 -23.77 0.15
N LYS A 387 13.17 -23.08 0.80
CA LYS A 387 12.01 -23.68 1.49
C LYS A 387 10.72 -23.44 0.74
N THR A 388 10.59 -22.27 0.09
CA THR A 388 9.39 -21.86 -0.63
C THR A 388 9.76 -21.30 -1.99
N VAL A 389 9.14 -21.83 -3.04
CA VAL A 389 9.28 -21.30 -4.40
C VAL A 389 7.90 -21.11 -5.01
N LEU A 390 7.58 -19.88 -5.42
CA LEU A 390 6.37 -19.55 -6.15
C LEU A 390 6.67 -19.44 -7.65
N VAL A 391 5.93 -20.19 -8.46
CA VAL A 391 6.18 -20.34 -9.91
C VAL A 391 4.93 -20.15 -10.76
N ASP A 392 3.86 -19.59 -10.19
CA ASP A 392 2.59 -19.48 -10.91
C ASP A 392 2.71 -18.56 -12.14
N ARG A 393 1.79 -18.68 -13.11
CA ARG A 393 1.73 -17.83 -14.31
C ARG A 393 3.03 -17.81 -15.14
N ASN A 394 3.76 -18.91 -15.18
CA ASN A 394 5.00 -19.05 -15.95
C ASN A 394 4.86 -19.78 -17.30
N GLN A 395 3.62 -20.05 -17.73
CA GLN A 395 3.33 -20.85 -18.95
C GLN A 395 3.97 -22.25 -18.91
N ILE A 396 4.05 -22.85 -17.72
CA ILE A 396 4.54 -24.22 -17.53
C ILE A 396 3.40 -25.19 -17.87
N THR A 397 3.70 -26.18 -18.70
CA THR A 397 2.75 -27.24 -19.08
C THR A 397 2.94 -28.48 -18.20
N GLY A 398 2.12 -29.51 -18.40
CA GLY A 398 2.22 -30.79 -17.68
C GLY A 398 3.64 -31.40 -17.72
N ASP A 399 4.34 -31.31 -18.85
CA ASP A 399 5.71 -31.82 -18.98
C ASP A 399 6.70 -31.08 -18.08
N GLY A 400 6.59 -29.75 -17.99
CA GLY A 400 7.45 -28.95 -17.12
C GLY A 400 7.18 -29.21 -15.63
N TYR A 401 5.92 -29.41 -15.25
CA TYR A 401 5.58 -29.83 -13.88
C TYR A 401 6.03 -31.26 -13.58
N ALA A 402 6.07 -32.16 -14.57
CA ALA A 402 6.62 -33.50 -14.41
C ALA A 402 8.13 -33.46 -14.10
N ASP A 403 8.90 -32.60 -14.80
CA ASP A 403 10.32 -32.36 -14.52
C ASP A 403 10.52 -31.88 -13.07
N ILE A 404 9.73 -30.88 -12.61
CA ILE A 404 9.79 -30.37 -11.23
C ILE A 404 9.40 -31.46 -10.22
N ALA A 405 8.29 -32.16 -10.44
CA ALA A 405 7.84 -33.23 -9.53
C ALA A 405 8.87 -34.37 -9.43
N HIS A 406 9.56 -34.69 -10.53
CA HIS A 406 10.63 -35.68 -10.52
C HIS A 406 11.82 -35.19 -9.68
N SER A 407 12.22 -33.92 -9.81
CA SER A 407 13.29 -33.35 -8.98
C SER A 407 12.98 -33.38 -7.49
N LEU A 408 11.76 -33.03 -7.09
CA LEU A 408 11.36 -33.01 -5.69
C LEU A 408 11.35 -34.40 -5.04
N LYS A 409 11.09 -35.47 -5.82
CA LYS A 409 11.19 -36.85 -5.32
C LYS A 409 12.62 -37.29 -4.98
N LEU A 410 13.61 -36.63 -5.57
CA LEU A 410 15.03 -36.93 -5.37
C LEU A 410 15.64 -36.11 -4.22
N LEU A 411 14.87 -35.19 -3.63
CA LEU A 411 15.24 -34.50 -2.40
C LEU A 411 15.08 -35.48 -1.23
N VAL A 412 16.19 -35.80 -0.56
CA VAL A 412 16.25 -36.69 0.61
C VAL A 412 16.37 -35.87 1.87
#